data_AF-A0A7S4QEB2-F1
#
_entry.id   AF-A0A7S4QEB2-F1
#
_cell.length_a   1.000
_cell.length_b   1.000
_cell.length_c   1.000
_cell.angle_alpha   90.00
_cell.angle_beta   90.00
_cell.angle_gamma   90.00
#
_symmetry.space_group_name_H-M   'P 1'
#
loop_
_entity.id
_entity.type
_entity.pdbx_description
1 polymer ?
#
loop_
_entity_poly.entity_id
_entity_poly.type
_entity_poly.pdbx_seq_one_letter_code
_entity_poly.pdbx_strand_id
1 'polypeptide(L)'
;WLKQFCLEPHGGFPQSALHSPHSSLPRTMSGPCLGFMAPGLIRGTLAWLCIGFVATIVGQAFVKETPKITKQESRQLALVVVWVSTICMWLFWAFVYMHQMVPIIYPVHKPIV
;
A
#
# COMPACT_ATOMS: atom_id res chain seq x y z
N TRP A 1 -14.17 -11.33 13.69
CA TRP A 1 -13.28 -10.18 13.37
C TRP A 1 -13.45 -9.65 11.95
N LEU A 2 -13.37 -10.44 10.87
CA LEU A 2 -13.64 -9.94 9.50
C LEU A 2 -15.13 -9.71 9.15
N LYS A 3 -16.08 -10.29 9.91
CA LYS A 3 -17.52 -10.14 9.65
C LYS A 3 -18.23 -9.04 10.45
N GLN A 4 -17.57 -8.41 11.42
CA GLN A 4 -18.23 -7.49 12.35
C GLN A 4 -18.49 -6.10 11.74
N PHE A 5 -17.89 -5.76 10.60
CA PHE A 5 -18.01 -4.43 10.00
C PHE A 5 -19.13 -4.31 8.94
N CYS A 6 -19.87 -5.39 8.65
CA CYS A 6 -20.83 -5.44 7.51
C CYS A 6 -22.30 -5.76 7.89
N LEU A 7 -22.68 -5.75 9.16
CA LEU A 7 -24.09 -5.84 9.63
C LEU A 7 -24.29 -4.71 10.65
N GLU A 8 -25.26 -3.80 10.60
CA GLU A 8 -26.59 -3.82 9.98
C GLU A 8 -27.00 -2.46 9.37
N PRO A 9 -27.83 -2.48 8.31
CA PRO A 9 -28.74 -1.40 7.96
C PRO A 9 -30.14 -1.67 8.55
N HIS A 10 -30.68 -0.82 9.42
CA HIS A 10 -32.13 -0.49 9.51
C HIS A 10 -32.42 0.36 10.76
N GLY A 11 -33.14 1.46 10.58
CA GLY A 11 -33.77 2.19 11.69
C GLY A 11 -33.94 3.67 11.41
N GLY A 12 -35.00 4.02 10.67
CA GLY A 12 -35.31 5.40 10.34
C GLY A 12 -35.72 6.26 11.54
N PHE A 13 -35.48 7.56 11.41
CA PHE A 13 -36.21 8.61 12.12
C PHE A 13 -36.44 9.77 11.15
N PRO A 14 -37.68 10.27 10.99
CA PRO A 14 -37.94 11.44 10.17
C PRO A 14 -37.70 12.69 11.01
N GLN A 15 -36.87 13.62 10.52
CA GLN A 15 -36.76 14.95 11.13
C GLN A 15 -36.91 16.02 10.05
N SER A 16 -38.16 16.40 9.85
CA SER A 16 -38.57 17.62 9.18
C SER A 16 -38.02 18.84 9.92
N ALA A 17 -37.62 19.86 9.14
CA ALA A 17 -37.35 21.24 9.53
C ALA A 17 -36.04 21.52 10.32
N LEU A 18 -35.06 22.15 9.66
CA LEU A 18 -34.88 23.60 9.74
C LEU A 18 -33.74 24.07 8.82
N HIS A 19 -34.06 25.09 8.04
CA HIS A 19 -33.21 25.80 7.09
C HIS A 19 -32.04 26.53 7.79
N SER A 20 -30.81 26.32 7.30
CA SER A 20 -29.67 27.23 7.45
C SER A 20 -28.72 27.05 6.26
N PRO A 21 -28.45 28.09 5.45
CA PRO A 21 -27.58 28.00 4.29
C PRO A 21 -26.20 28.57 4.63
N HIS A 22 -25.36 27.85 5.39
CA HIS A 22 -23.91 28.12 5.47
C HIS A 22 -23.21 27.05 6.31
N SER A 23 -22.85 25.93 5.68
CA SER A 23 -21.81 25.04 6.19
C SER A 23 -21.48 24.02 5.11
N SER A 24 -20.30 24.19 4.51
CA SER A 24 -19.58 23.20 3.71
C SER A 24 -19.74 21.83 4.34
N LEU A 25 -20.41 20.93 3.60
CA LEU A 25 -20.56 19.52 3.89
C LEU A 25 -19.30 18.97 4.58
N PRO A 26 -19.39 18.30 5.75
CA PRO A 26 -18.40 17.29 6.05
C PRO A 26 -18.55 16.28 4.92
N ARG A 27 -17.60 16.29 3.98
CA ARG A 27 -17.42 15.15 3.08
C ARG A 27 -17.19 13.98 4.02
N THR A 28 -18.25 13.21 4.27
CA THR A 28 -18.18 11.87 4.82
C THR A 28 -17.18 11.16 3.93
N MET A 29 -15.92 11.13 4.35
CA MET A 29 -14.89 10.27 3.78
C MET A 29 -15.17 8.84 4.22
N SER A 30 -16.42 8.40 4.06
CA SER A 30 -16.81 7.01 4.03
C SER A 30 -16.41 6.49 2.65
N GLY A 31 -15.11 6.56 2.36
CA GLY A 31 -14.54 5.77 1.30
C GLY A 31 -14.78 4.32 1.67
N PRO A 32 -15.34 3.49 0.78
CA PRO A 32 -15.51 2.08 1.08
C PRO A 32 -14.17 1.51 1.55
N CYS A 33 -14.20 0.65 2.56
CA CYS A 33 -13.03 -0.04 3.08
C CYS A 33 -12.51 -0.99 1.98
N LEU A 34 -11.84 -0.45 0.96
CA LEU A 34 -11.41 -1.23 -0.20
C LEU A 34 -10.34 -2.26 0.17
N GLY A 35 -9.79 -2.20 1.39
CA GLY A 35 -8.81 -3.17 1.88
C GLY A 35 -7.71 -3.42 0.86
N PHE A 36 -7.56 -4.67 0.44
CA PHE A 36 -6.56 -5.09 -0.55
C PHE A 36 -6.82 -4.60 -1.99
N MET A 37 -8.07 -4.22 -2.31
CA MET A 37 -8.45 -3.69 -3.62
C MET A 37 -8.26 -2.17 -3.74
N ALA A 38 -7.66 -1.51 -2.73
CA ALA A 38 -7.42 -0.08 -2.79
C ALA A 38 -6.60 0.27 -4.05
N PRO A 39 -7.04 1.23 -4.89
CA PRO A 39 -6.38 1.53 -6.17
C PRO A 39 -4.92 1.95 -6.00
N GLY A 40 -4.57 2.56 -4.87
CA GLY A 40 -3.18 2.89 -4.52
C GLY A 40 -2.29 1.66 -4.29
N LEU A 41 -2.82 0.62 -3.64
CA LEU A 41 -2.08 -0.63 -3.41
C LEU A 41 -1.84 -1.37 -4.73
N ILE A 42 -2.85 -1.43 -5.60
CA ILE A 42 -2.76 -2.08 -6.91
C ILE A 42 -1.70 -1.38 -7.77
N ARG A 43 -1.76 -0.05 -7.88
CA ARG A 43 -0.78 0.74 -8.65
C ARG A 43 0.63 0.59 -8.09
N GLY A 44 0.80 0.61 -6.77
CA GLY A 44 2.09 0.40 -6.14
C GLY A 44 2.66 -1.00 -6.37
N THR A 45 1.80 -2.03 -6.32
CA THR A 45 2.21 -3.41 -6.58
C THR A 45 2.65 -3.62 -8.03
N LEU A 46 1.94 -3.02 -8.99
CA LEU A 46 2.35 -3.01 -10.40
C LEU A 46 3.69 -2.29 -10.60
N ALA A 47 3.89 -1.14 -9.97
CA ALA A 47 5.15 -0.40 -10.05
C ALA A 47 6.33 -1.21 -9.48
N TRP A 48 6.16 -1.84 -8.32
CA TRP A 48 7.18 -2.69 -7.70
C TRP A 48 7.48 -3.94 -8.52
N LEU A 49 6.47 -4.52 -9.17
CA LEU A 49 6.66 -5.64 -10.10
C LEU A 49 7.51 -5.23 -11.31
N CYS A 50 7.24 -4.06 -11.90
CA CYS A 50 8.06 -3.52 -12.99
C CYS A 50 9.52 -3.30 -12.55
N ILE A 51 9.74 -2.76 -11.36
CA ILE A 51 11.09 -2.57 -10.79
C ILE A 51 11.80 -3.92 -10.63
N GLY A 52 11.13 -4.94 -10.10
CA GLY A 52 11.70 -6.29 -9.95
C GLY A 52 12.11 -6.93 -11.28
N PHE A 53 11.32 -6.72 -12.34
CA PHE A 53 11.66 -7.16 -13.69
C PHE A 53 12.88 -6.44 -14.25
N VAL A 54 12.95 -5.11 -14.13
CA VAL A 54 14.10 -4.32 -14.58
C VAL A 54 15.36 -4.74 -13.82
N ALA A 55 15.27 -4.87 -12.49
CA ALA A 55 16.36 -5.32 -11.64
C ALA A 55 16.84 -6.75 -12.01
N THR A 56 15.92 -7.61 -12.45
CA THR A 56 16.25 -8.95 -12.95
C THR A 56 17.08 -8.86 -14.23
N ILE A 57 16.67 -8.06 -15.21
CA ILE A 57 17.41 -7.88 -16.48
C ILE A 57 18.83 -7.35 -16.20
N VAL A 58 18.93 -6.35 -15.32
CA VAL A 58 20.19 -5.76 -14.90
C VAL A 58 21.07 -6.79 -14.18
N GLY A 59 20.53 -7.51 -13.18
CA GLY A 59 21.27 -8.53 -12.43
C GLY A 59 21.82 -9.65 -13.32
N GLN A 60 21.14 -9.97 -14.41
CA GLN A 60 21.60 -10.93 -15.41
C GLN A 60 22.73 -10.38 -16.30
N ALA A 61 22.68 -9.10 -16.66
CA ALA A 61 23.69 -8.45 -17.48
C ALA A 61 25.04 -8.25 -16.75
N PHE A 62 25.03 -8.15 -15.41
CA PHE A 62 26.22 -7.93 -14.60
C PHE A 62 26.96 -9.21 -14.16
N VAL A 63 26.51 -10.41 -14.55
CA VAL A 63 27.18 -11.68 -14.22
C VAL A 63 28.49 -11.81 -15.00
N LYS A 64 29.62 -11.66 -14.30
CA LYS A 64 30.97 -11.91 -14.83
C LYS A 64 31.49 -13.27 -14.41
N GLU A 65 32.25 -13.94 -15.29
CA GLU A 65 32.94 -15.17 -14.92
C GLU A 65 34.08 -14.86 -13.95
N THR A 66 34.05 -15.52 -12.81
CA THR A 66 35.13 -15.51 -11.83
C THR A 66 35.72 -16.92 -11.78
N PRO A 67 37.05 -17.10 -11.77
CA PRO A 67 37.71 -18.40 -11.99
C PRO A 67 37.38 -19.51 -10.95
N LYS A 68 36.60 -19.19 -9.92
CA LYS A 68 36.25 -20.10 -8.83
C LYS A 68 34.75 -20.49 -8.81
N ILE A 69 33.90 -19.87 -9.63
CA ILE A 69 32.45 -20.12 -9.62
C ILE A 69 31.89 -20.27 -11.03
N THR A 70 31.03 -21.27 -11.24
CA THR A 70 30.36 -21.44 -12.53
C THR A 70 29.35 -20.32 -12.75
N LYS A 71 29.27 -19.81 -13.98
CA LYS A 71 28.40 -18.68 -14.37
C LYS A 71 26.92 -18.93 -14.02
N GLN A 72 26.50 -20.18 -14.03
CA GLN A 72 25.14 -20.62 -13.71
C GLN A 72 24.78 -20.44 -12.23
N GLU A 73 25.70 -20.72 -11.31
CA GLU A 73 25.43 -20.57 -9.87
C GLU A 73 25.35 -19.10 -9.46
N SER A 74 26.26 -18.27 -9.99
CA SER A 74 26.23 -16.82 -9.77
C SER A 74 24.92 -16.21 -10.29
N ARG A 75 24.42 -16.70 -11.44
CA ARG A 75 23.16 -16.27 -12.04
C ARG A 75 21.95 -16.62 -11.16
N GLN A 76 21.91 -17.81 -10.57
CA GLN A 76 20.83 -18.22 -9.67
C GLN A 76 20.84 -17.41 -8.37
N LEU A 77 22.02 -17.18 -7.79
CA LEU A 77 22.16 -16.38 -6.58
C LEU A 77 21.70 -14.94 -6.82
N ALA A 78 22.09 -14.33 -7.95
CA ALA A 78 21.63 -13.00 -8.33
C ALA A 78 20.10 -12.91 -8.45
N LEU A 79 19.45 -13.92 -9.05
CA LEU A 79 17.98 -13.97 -9.15
C LEU A 79 17.33 -14.01 -7.78
N VAL A 80 17.77 -14.90 -6.90
CA VAL A 80 17.19 -15.04 -5.56
C VAL A 80 17.34 -13.74 -4.78
N VAL A 81 18.53 -13.13 -4.79
CA VAL A 81 18.78 -11.87 -4.07
C VAL A 81 17.91 -10.72 -4.60
N VAL A 82 17.79 -10.58 -5.92
CA VAL A 82 16.96 -9.53 -6.53
C VAL A 82 15.49 -9.70 -6.16
N TRP A 83 14.95 -10.92 -6.25
CA TRP A 83 13.54 -11.16 -5.92
C TRP A 83 13.26 -11.04 -4.42
N VAL A 84 14.10 -11.60 -3.56
CA VAL A 84 13.91 -11.53 -2.10
C VAL A 84 13.98 -10.08 -1.62
N SER A 85 14.96 -9.29 -2.10
CA SER A 85 15.08 -7.88 -1.73
C SER A 85 13.90 -7.04 -2.24
N THR A 86 13.47 -7.26 -3.49
CA THR A 86 12.30 -6.57 -4.07
C THR A 86 11.02 -6.87 -3.29
N ILE A 87 10.76 -8.15 -2.98
CA ILE A 87 9.58 -8.56 -2.22
C ILE A 87 9.63 -7.99 -0.80
N CYS A 88 10.78 -8.06 -0.13
CA CYS A 88 10.94 -7.54 1.23
C CYS A 88 10.66 -6.03 1.29
N MET A 89 11.24 -5.25 0.37
CA MET A 89 11.03 -3.80 0.31
C MET A 89 9.59 -3.44 -0.07
N TRP A 90 8.96 -4.21 -0.97
CA TRP A 90 7.55 -4.06 -1.32
C TRP A 90 6.62 -4.34 -0.13
N LEU A 91 6.87 -5.42 0.64
CA LEU A 91 6.09 -5.75 1.84
C LEU A 91 6.20 -4.64 2.90
N PHE A 92 7.41 -4.12 3.13
CA PHE A 92 7.62 -3.01 4.05
C PHE A 92 6.81 -1.78 3.64
N TRP A 93 6.87 -1.41 2.36
CA TRP A 93 6.07 -0.31 1.79
C TRP A 93 4.55 -0.55 1.93
N ALA A 94 4.08 -1.76 1.62
CA ALA A 94 2.67 -2.11 1.70
C ALA A 94 2.13 -2.03 3.15
N PHE A 95 2.93 -2.45 4.14
CA PHE A 95 2.55 -2.36 5.54
C PHE A 95 2.47 -0.92 6.04
N VAL A 96 3.45 -0.06 5.74
CA VAL A 96 3.38 1.35 6.15
C VAL A 96 2.22 2.07 5.46
N TYR A 97 1.93 1.74 4.20
CA TYR A 97 0.79 2.27 3.46
C TYR A 97 -0.54 1.87 4.10
N MET A 98 -0.71 0.59 4.44
CA MET A 98 -1.91 0.08 5.12
C MET A 98 -2.11 0.69 6.51
N HIS A 99 -1.04 0.89 7.26
CA HIS A 99 -1.09 1.50 8.59
C HIS A 99 -1.58 2.96 8.54
N GLN A 100 -1.37 3.66 7.42
CA GLN A 100 -1.79 5.06 7.25
C GLN A 100 -3.22 5.22 6.73
N MET A 101 -3.89 4.16 6.25
CA MET A 101 -5.24 4.28 5.68
C MET A 101 -6.35 4.49 6.72
N VAL A 102 -6.11 4.18 8.00
CA VAL A 102 -7.02 4.48 9.10
C VAL A 102 -6.22 4.99 10.30
N PRO A 103 -5.85 6.28 10.33
CA PRO A 103 -5.14 6.85 11.47
C PRO A 103 -6.09 6.96 12.67
N ILE A 104 -5.71 6.34 13.79
CA ILE A 104 -6.43 6.48 15.07
C ILE A 104 -6.01 7.77 15.79
N ILE A 105 -4.81 8.28 15.50
CA ILE A 105 -4.22 9.45 16.13
C ILE A 105 -3.89 10.48 15.05
N TYR A 106 -4.39 11.71 15.23
CA TYR A 106 -4.09 12.84 14.36
C TYR A 106 -3.05 13.74 15.02
N PRO A 107 -2.07 14.28 14.28
CA PRO A 107 -1.08 15.20 14.83
C PRO A 107 -1.74 16.53 15.24
N VAL A 108 -1.45 17.01 16.45
CA VAL A 108 -1.85 18.34 16.93
C VAL A 108 -0.68 19.31 16.72
N HIS A 109 -0.88 20.30 15.86
CA HIS A 109 0.12 21.35 15.64
C HIS A 109 0.02 22.35 16.80
N LYS A 110 1.10 22.55 17.54
CA LYS A 110 1.19 23.65 18.51
C LYS A 110 1.67 24.89 17.78
N PRO A 111 0.89 25.99 17.73
CA PRO A 111 1.41 27.25 17.22
C PRO A 111 2.57 27.72 18.12
N ILE A 112 3.62 28.24 17.50
CA ILE A 112 4.75 28.86 18.19
C ILE A 112 4.24 30.21 18.72
N VAL A 113 4.29 30.40 20.05
CA VAL A 113 3.95 31.65 20.76
C VAL A 113 5.23 32.41 21.06
#